data_AF-A0AAD5HEN4-F1
#
_entry.id   AF-A0AAD5HEN4-F1
#
_cell.length_a   1.000
_cell.length_b   1.000
_cell.length_c   1.000
_cell.angle_alpha   90.00
_cell.angle_beta   90.00
_cell.angle_gamma   90.00
#
_symmetry.space_group_name_H-M   'P 1'
#
loop_
_entity.id
_entity.type
_entity.pdbx_description
1 polymer ?
#
loop_
_entity_poly.entity_id
_entity_poly.type
_entity_poly.pdbx_seq_one_letter_code
_entity_poly.pdbx_strand_id
1 'polypeptide(L)'
;MSGKGQYNVIVEMDDEPTIQADTLDNDGLEFQDFSSSSAPKSSGKMNSNTQSFATAPGGDFFDPHRQIQDEAMGRKPVWSLDYYTRYFDVDTKQVLQRCFHSMYPIGLFEDVLNDNPDLYGPFWVTTTVIFTTFVSSSLAASIVAYMHSTPYVYNFGTLSFAVFVLYSYTFGSALLVWAATKYYGCQPSLLNIINMYGYSMTAWVPVSILCVMPYDIVRWILVAVAFALTAVFLIKNLYSIIARADAKTSRLLLIGILFGHAIFAITLKLSFYSNDFRDAANDTPT
;
A
#
# COMPACT_ATOMS: atom_id res chain seq x y z
N MET A 1 52.15 56.36 -51.17
CA MET A 1 52.32 57.13 -49.92
C MET A 1 51.28 58.24 -49.93
N SER A 2 50.27 58.15 -49.05
CA SER A 2 49.17 59.13 -48.91
C SER A 2 49.50 60.08 -47.73
N GLY A 3 49.04 61.35 -47.65
CA GLY A 3 48.20 62.10 -48.58
C GLY A 3 47.52 63.32 -47.96
N LYS A 4 48.31 64.30 -47.49
CA LYS A 4 47.94 65.69 -47.08
C LYS A 4 46.97 65.89 -45.87
N GLY A 5 47.24 66.95 -45.10
CA GLY A 5 46.23 67.64 -44.26
C GLY A 5 45.33 68.56 -45.11
N GLN A 6 44.45 69.42 -44.58
CA GLN A 6 44.24 69.94 -43.22
C GLN A 6 42.74 69.67 -42.81
N TYR A 7 42.08 70.19 -41.77
CA TYR A 7 42.20 71.40 -40.95
C TYR A 7 41.71 71.15 -39.49
N ASN A 8 41.41 72.22 -38.75
CA ASN A 8 40.78 72.25 -37.42
C ASN A 8 39.64 73.29 -37.45
N VAL A 9 38.59 73.14 -36.64
CA VAL A 9 37.79 74.21 -35.98
C VAL A 9 36.66 73.60 -35.13
N ILE A 10 36.46 74.22 -33.97
CA ILE A 10 35.49 73.97 -32.88
C ILE A 10 34.35 75.01 -33.09
N VAL A 11 33.07 74.89 -32.73
CA VAL A 11 32.35 74.41 -31.54
C VAL A 11 30.88 74.28 -31.95
N GLU A 12 30.11 73.36 -31.37
CA GLU A 12 28.73 73.70 -30.97
C GLU A 12 28.29 72.83 -29.78
N MET A 13 27.81 73.49 -28.73
CA MET A 13 27.03 72.88 -27.64
C MET A 13 25.59 73.37 -27.86
N ASP A 14 24.63 72.45 -27.96
CA ASP A 14 23.49 72.37 -27.03
C ASP A 14 22.44 71.32 -27.52
N ASP A 15 21.76 70.74 -26.53
CA ASP A 15 20.42 70.14 -26.54
C ASP A 15 19.99 69.08 -27.59
N GLU A 16 19.95 67.80 -27.16
CA GLU A 16 18.70 67.01 -27.09
C GLU A 16 18.85 65.76 -26.18
N PRO A 17 17.81 65.37 -25.41
CA PRO A 17 17.89 64.26 -24.46
C PRO A 17 17.58 62.91 -25.14
N THR A 18 18.60 62.05 -25.29
CA THR A 18 18.39 60.67 -25.75
C THR A 18 18.06 59.73 -24.60
N ILE A 19 16.88 59.12 -24.67
CA ILE A 19 16.37 58.10 -23.74
C ILE A 19 17.40 56.97 -23.57
N GLN A 20 17.88 56.74 -22.35
CA GLN A 20 18.69 55.58 -22.00
C GLN A 20 17.79 54.56 -21.29
N ALA A 21 17.76 53.32 -21.81
CA ALA A 21 16.75 52.33 -21.45
C ALA A 21 16.95 51.74 -20.05
N ASP A 22 15.83 51.43 -19.39
CA ASP A 22 15.78 50.76 -18.09
C ASP A 22 16.59 49.46 -18.11
N THR A 23 17.61 49.37 -17.26
CA THR A 23 18.27 48.10 -16.94
C THR A 23 17.66 47.59 -15.65
N LEU A 24 16.79 46.58 -15.79
CA LEU A 24 16.08 45.95 -14.69
C LEU A 24 17.03 45.48 -13.60
N ASP A 25 16.72 45.82 -12.35
CA ASP A 25 17.48 45.39 -11.18
C ASP A 25 17.64 43.87 -11.17
N ASN A 26 18.91 43.45 -11.22
CA ASN A 26 19.28 42.06 -11.05
C ASN A 26 19.27 41.75 -9.54
N ASP A 27 18.06 41.61 -8.99
CA ASP A 27 17.81 41.28 -7.58
C ASP A 27 18.54 39.98 -7.24
N GLY A 28 19.69 40.13 -6.60
CA GLY A 28 20.61 39.03 -6.32
C GLY A 28 19.98 38.05 -5.35
N LEU A 29 19.77 36.82 -5.80
CA LEU A 29 19.38 35.70 -4.94
C LEU A 29 20.50 35.42 -3.92
N GLU A 30 20.41 36.04 -2.74
CA GLU A 30 21.31 35.78 -1.62
C GLU A 30 21.03 34.41 -1.01
N PHE A 31 21.88 33.43 -1.34
CA PHE A 31 21.89 32.13 -0.69
C PHE A 31 22.65 32.21 0.64
N GLN A 32 21.97 31.96 1.76
CA GLN A 32 22.65 31.89 3.06
C GLN A 32 23.44 30.59 3.20
N ASP A 33 24.76 30.72 3.30
CA ASP A 33 25.68 29.62 3.56
C ASP A 33 25.74 29.32 5.06
N PHE A 34 25.24 28.15 5.45
CA PHE A 34 25.25 27.67 6.84
C PHE A 34 26.41 26.71 7.11
N SER A 35 27.63 27.08 6.70
CA SER A 35 28.85 26.35 7.04
C SER A 35 29.77 27.09 8.02
N SER A 36 30.16 26.40 9.09
CA SER A 36 31.19 26.78 10.09
C SER A 36 30.97 28.04 10.96
N SER A 37 30.22 27.85 12.06
CA SER A 37 30.63 28.23 13.43
C SER A 37 31.27 29.61 13.69
N SER A 38 30.46 30.63 13.97
CA SER A 38 30.74 31.59 15.06
C SER A 38 29.44 32.20 15.59
N ALA A 39 29.30 32.31 16.92
CA ALA A 39 28.03 32.64 17.57
C ALA A 39 27.85 34.16 17.80
N PRO A 40 26.70 34.75 17.45
CA PRO A 40 26.26 36.03 18.01
C PRO A 40 25.48 35.81 19.31
N LYS A 41 25.71 36.69 20.29
CA LYS A 41 25.01 36.67 21.59
C LYS A 41 23.63 37.30 21.44
N SER A 42 22.56 36.58 21.77
CA SER A 42 21.27 37.18 22.15
C SER A 42 20.73 36.56 23.43
N SER A 43 20.16 37.38 24.31
CA SER A 43 19.72 36.94 25.64
C SER A 43 18.30 36.41 25.63
N GLY A 44 18.15 35.09 25.64
CA GLY A 44 16.88 34.40 25.88
C GLY A 44 17.04 33.33 26.95
N LYS A 45 16.41 33.50 28.12
CA LYS A 45 16.34 32.44 29.13
C LYS A 45 15.40 31.35 28.63
N MET A 46 15.93 30.17 28.35
CA MET A 46 15.12 28.96 28.18
C MET A 46 15.72 27.80 28.96
N ASN A 47 14.84 27.01 29.57
CA ASN A 47 15.17 25.97 30.54
C ASN A 47 15.73 24.73 29.84
N SER A 48 17.01 24.40 30.07
CA SER A 48 17.67 23.25 29.46
C SER A 48 17.35 21.95 30.21
N ASN A 49 16.20 21.34 29.91
CA ASN A 49 15.95 19.95 30.32
C ASN A 49 16.63 19.01 29.32
N THR A 50 17.80 18.49 29.67
CA THR A 50 18.63 17.68 28.76
C THR A 50 18.12 16.24 28.68
N GLN A 51 17.10 15.98 27.85
CA GLN A 51 16.78 14.60 27.49
C GLN A 51 17.88 14.03 26.58
N SER A 52 18.50 12.96 27.06
CA SER A 52 19.60 12.28 26.40
C SER A 52 19.11 11.56 25.15
N PHE A 53 19.69 11.88 23.99
CA PHE A 53 19.40 11.15 22.75
C PHE A 53 20.08 9.78 22.81
N ALA A 54 19.35 8.76 23.27
CA ALA A 54 19.82 7.38 23.28
C ALA A 54 19.74 6.81 21.86
N THR A 55 20.89 6.47 21.28
CA THR A 55 20.99 5.78 19.99
C THR A 55 20.45 4.36 20.09
N ALA A 56 19.19 4.16 19.71
CA ALA A 56 18.61 2.84 19.50
C ALA A 56 19.04 2.28 18.12
N PRO A 57 19.55 1.05 18.02
CA PRO A 57 19.85 0.41 16.75
C PRO A 57 18.58 -0.23 16.17
N GLY A 58 17.79 0.57 15.45
CA GLY A 58 16.58 0.14 14.74
C GLY A 58 16.31 1.09 13.57
N GLY A 59 15.99 0.54 12.40
CA GLY A 59 15.77 1.33 11.19
C GLY A 59 14.42 2.03 11.16
N ASP A 60 14.23 3.04 12.01
CA ASP A 60 13.07 3.93 11.93
C ASP A 60 13.16 4.79 10.67
N PHE A 61 12.31 4.46 9.69
CA PHE A 61 12.16 5.23 8.46
C PHE A 61 11.25 6.45 8.71
N PHE A 62 11.73 7.37 9.55
CA PHE A 62 11.07 8.66 9.78
C PHE A 62 11.22 9.51 8.52
N ASP A 63 10.12 9.71 7.79
CA ASP A 63 10.08 10.55 6.60
C ASP A 63 9.54 11.95 6.94
N PRO A 64 10.41 12.97 7.09
CA PRO A 64 9.99 14.33 7.40
C PRO A 64 9.13 14.98 6.29
N HIS A 65 9.15 14.49 5.04
CA HIS A 65 8.31 15.04 3.98
C HIS A 65 6.81 14.77 4.22
N ARG A 66 6.47 13.65 4.86
CA ARG A 66 5.06 13.31 5.16
C ARG A 66 4.42 14.25 6.20
N GLN A 67 5.14 14.60 7.27
CA GLN A 67 4.61 15.57 8.24
C GLN A 67 4.37 16.94 7.62
N ILE A 68 5.28 17.40 6.75
CA ILE A 68 5.12 18.66 6.02
C ILE A 68 3.90 18.60 5.08
N GLN A 69 3.65 17.45 4.43
CA GLN A 69 2.49 17.27 3.56
C GLN A 69 1.16 17.23 4.35
N ASP A 70 1.13 16.58 5.51
CA ASP A 70 -0.08 16.53 6.36
C ASP A 70 -0.43 17.89 6.99
N GLU A 71 0.57 18.70 7.38
CA GLU A 71 0.39 20.09 7.80
C GLU A 71 -0.10 20.96 6.63
N ALA A 72 0.51 20.84 5.44
CA ALA A 72 0.17 21.64 4.26
C ALA A 72 -1.17 21.28 3.60
N MET A 73 -1.68 20.05 3.79
CA MET A 73 -2.96 19.59 3.22
C MET A 73 -4.15 19.67 4.19
N GLY A 74 -4.01 20.43 5.28
CA GLY A 74 -5.06 20.66 6.27
C GLY A 74 -6.44 20.96 5.66
N ARG A 75 -7.37 19.99 5.81
CA ARG A 75 -8.79 20.04 5.41
C ARG A 75 -9.11 19.97 3.90
N LYS A 76 -8.36 19.23 3.08
CA LYS A 76 -8.92 18.76 1.80
C LYS A 76 -10.16 17.86 2.05
N PRO A 77 -11.27 18.03 1.30
CA PRO A 77 -12.48 17.25 1.54
C PRO A 77 -12.27 15.79 1.16
N VAL A 78 -12.92 14.86 1.89
CA VAL A 78 -12.83 13.39 1.69
C VAL A 78 -13.33 12.89 0.33
N TRP A 79 -13.87 13.79 -0.50
CA TRP A 79 -14.31 13.53 -1.87
C TRP A 79 -13.29 13.97 -2.93
N SER A 80 -12.21 14.66 -2.52
CA SER A 80 -11.13 15.07 -3.42
C SER A 80 -10.16 13.92 -3.65
N LEU A 81 -9.70 13.75 -4.90
CA LEU A 81 -8.64 12.80 -5.24
C LEU A 81 -7.35 13.08 -4.45
N ASP A 82 -7.03 14.37 -4.25
CA ASP A 82 -5.89 14.83 -3.44
C ASP A 82 -5.92 14.37 -1.98
N TYR A 83 -7.09 14.05 -1.43
CA TYR A 83 -7.17 13.50 -0.07
C TYR A 83 -6.63 12.07 -0.02
N TYR A 84 -6.75 11.32 -1.12
CA TYR A 84 -6.34 9.92 -1.19
C TYR A 84 -4.90 9.72 -1.67
N THR A 85 -4.28 10.68 -2.36
CA THR A 85 -2.91 10.55 -2.89
C THR A 85 -1.90 10.15 -1.82
N ARG A 86 -2.01 10.69 -0.59
CA ARG A 86 -1.14 10.35 0.55
C ARG A 86 -1.16 8.86 0.95
N TYR A 87 -2.27 8.14 0.66
CA TYR A 87 -2.39 6.71 0.92
C TYR A 87 -1.87 5.83 -0.23
N PHE A 88 -1.51 6.43 -1.37
CA PHE A 88 -0.85 5.78 -2.50
C PHE A 88 0.65 6.10 -2.59
N ASP A 89 1.11 7.11 -1.84
CA ASP A 89 2.52 7.49 -1.74
C ASP A 89 3.29 6.54 -0.81
N VAL A 90 3.72 5.38 -1.33
CA VAL A 90 4.41 4.34 -0.54
C VAL A 90 5.66 3.81 -1.25
N ASP A 91 6.71 3.57 -0.47
CA ASP A 91 7.89 2.87 -0.96
C ASP A 91 7.60 1.38 -1.18
N THR A 92 8.17 0.82 -2.25
CA THR A 92 8.22 -0.63 -2.49
C THR A 92 8.76 -1.41 -1.29
N LYS A 93 9.71 -0.83 -0.53
CA LYS A 93 10.28 -1.44 0.68
C LYS A 93 9.23 -1.57 1.80
N GLN A 94 8.42 -0.53 2.02
CA GLN A 94 7.36 -0.52 3.04
C GLN A 94 6.30 -1.59 2.70
N VAL A 95 5.83 -1.63 1.45
CA VAL A 95 4.85 -2.62 0.98
C VAL A 95 5.40 -4.05 1.11
N LEU A 96 6.66 -4.28 0.72
CA LEU A 96 7.29 -5.60 0.80
C LEU A 96 7.47 -6.05 2.26
N GLN A 97 7.87 -5.15 3.16
CA GLN A 97 7.96 -5.43 4.61
C GLN A 97 6.59 -5.78 5.20
N ARG A 98 5.53 -5.03 4.86
CA ARG A 98 4.15 -5.30 5.29
C ARG A 98 3.66 -6.67 4.79
N CYS A 99 3.98 -7.03 3.54
CA CYS A 99 3.73 -8.35 2.96
C CYS A 99 4.49 -9.49 3.67
N PHE A 100 5.77 -9.32 4.01
CA PHE A 100 6.50 -10.34 4.77
C PHE A 100 5.95 -10.50 6.20
N HIS A 101 5.59 -9.38 6.84
CA HIS A 101 5.05 -9.41 8.20
C HIS A 101 3.63 -9.98 8.27
N SER A 102 2.83 -9.89 7.20
CA SER A 102 1.53 -10.56 7.14
C SER A 102 1.65 -12.07 6.98
N MET A 103 2.70 -12.55 6.30
CA MET A 103 3.02 -13.97 6.20
C MET A 103 3.68 -14.54 7.47
N TYR A 104 4.50 -13.73 8.16
CA TYR A 104 5.20 -14.13 9.38
C TYR A 104 4.96 -13.10 10.50
N PRO A 105 3.83 -13.20 11.23
CA PRO A 105 3.38 -12.17 12.18
C PRO A 105 4.19 -12.18 13.50
N ILE A 106 5.37 -11.56 13.51
CA ILE A 106 6.19 -11.33 14.72
C ILE A 106 5.86 -9.97 15.36
N GLY A 107 4.84 -9.94 16.22
CA GLY A 107 4.38 -8.72 16.90
C GLY A 107 2.98 -8.33 16.47
N LEU A 108 2.66 -7.04 16.56
CA LEU A 108 1.44 -6.44 16.04
C LEU A 108 1.74 -5.71 14.73
N PHE A 109 0.82 -5.84 13.77
CA PHE A 109 0.91 -5.18 12.47
C PHE A 109 0.68 -3.66 12.57
N GLU A 110 0.07 -3.19 13.66
CA GLU A 110 -0.08 -1.75 13.98
C GLU A 110 1.31 -1.09 14.15
N ASP A 111 2.25 -1.78 14.83
CA ASP A 111 3.64 -1.34 15.00
C ASP A 111 4.38 -1.20 13.64
N VAL A 112 4.07 -2.10 12.69
CA VAL A 112 4.64 -2.09 11.32
C VAL A 112 3.96 -1.07 10.41
N LEU A 113 2.74 -0.66 10.76
CA LEU A 113 2.02 0.40 10.06
C LEU A 113 2.54 1.79 10.46
N ASN A 114 3.03 1.94 11.70
CA ASN A 114 3.64 3.15 12.26
C ASN A 114 2.81 4.42 11.97
N ASP A 115 1.52 4.36 12.34
CA ASP A 115 0.48 5.37 12.08
C ASP A 115 0.32 5.84 10.61
N ASN A 116 0.96 5.16 9.65
CA ASN A 116 0.93 5.43 8.23
C ASN A 116 0.21 4.31 7.44
N PRO A 117 -1.13 4.21 7.51
CA PRO A 117 -1.89 3.24 6.73
C PRO A 117 -1.90 3.59 5.24
N ASP A 118 -1.89 2.57 4.36
CA ASP A 118 -1.92 2.76 2.91
C ASP A 118 -3.18 2.17 2.25
N LEU A 119 -3.41 2.51 0.98
CA LEU A 119 -4.41 1.87 0.11
C LEU A 119 -3.77 1.14 -1.08
N TYR A 120 -2.51 1.46 -1.40
CA TYR A 120 -1.74 0.87 -2.48
C TYR A 120 -1.60 -0.66 -2.32
N GLY A 121 -1.08 -1.12 -1.18
CA GLY A 121 -0.87 -2.53 -0.86
C GLY A 121 -2.17 -3.32 -0.88
N PRO A 122 -3.20 -2.94 -0.10
CA PRO A 122 -4.50 -3.61 -0.11
C PRO A 122 -5.13 -3.74 -1.50
N PHE A 123 -5.02 -2.72 -2.35
CA PHE A 123 -5.48 -2.75 -3.72
C PHE A 123 -4.65 -3.71 -4.60
N TRP A 124 -3.33 -3.53 -4.66
CA TRP A 124 -2.46 -4.28 -5.58
C TRP A 124 -2.22 -5.73 -5.17
N VAL A 125 -2.11 -6.03 -3.87
CA VAL A 125 -1.99 -7.41 -3.38
C VAL A 125 -3.27 -8.17 -3.69
N THR A 126 -4.46 -7.60 -3.43
CA THR A 126 -5.75 -8.22 -3.80
C THR A 126 -5.85 -8.41 -5.31
N THR A 127 -5.44 -7.42 -6.11
CA THR A 127 -5.38 -7.54 -7.59
C THR A 127 -4.48 -8.69 -8.04
N THR A 128 -3.34 -8.89 -7.38
CA THR A 128 -2.42 -9.98 -7.69
C THR A 128 -3.00 -11.34 -7.32
N VAL A 129 -3.75 -11.44 -6.21
CA VAL A 129 -4.51 -12.66 -5.88
C VAL A 129 -5.63 -12.91 -6.89
N ILE A 130 -6.36 -11.89 -7.34
CA ILE A 130 -7.38 -12.03 -8.40
C ILE A 130 -6.74 -12.61 -9.66
N PHE A 131 -5.65 -12.00 -10.13
CA PHE A 131 -4.94 -12.43 -11.33
C PHE A 131 -4.39 -13.85 -11.21
N THR A 132 -3.65 -14.16 -10.13
CA THR A 132 -3.07 -15.49 -9.93
C THR A 132 -4.13 -16.56 -9.73
N THR A 133 -5.19 -16.29 -8.98
CA THR A 133 -6.33 -17.23 -8.82
C THR A 133 -6.98 -17.52 -10.17
N PHE A 134 -7.24 -16.48 -10.96
CA PHE A 134 -7.88 -16.58 -12.26
C PHE A 134 -7.02 -17.36 -13.27
N VAL A 135 -5.73 -17.02 -13.38
CA VAL A 135 -4.78 -17.69 -14.29
C VAL A 135 -4.59 -19.15 -13.88
N SER A 136 -4.40 -19.44 -12.59
CA SER A 136 -4.24 -20.80 -12.09
C SER A 136 -5.47 -21.67 -12.32
N SER A 137 -6.66 -21.14 -12.04
CA SER A 137 -7.93 -21.83 -12.30
C SER A 137 -8.09 -22.13 -13.79
N SER A 138 -7.82 -21.15 -14.66
CA SER A 138 -7.91 -21.31 -16.11
C SER A 138 -6.89 -22.30 -16.67
N LEU A 139 -5.66 -22.30 -16.13
CA LEU A 139 -4.60 -23.22 -16.51
C LEU A 139 -4.89 -24.66 -16.06
N ALA A 140 -5.38 -24.85 -14.83
CA ALA A 140 -5.80 -26.16 -14.35
C ALA A 140 -6.96 -26.71 -15.20
N ALA A 141 -7.96 -25.88 -15.52
CA ALA A 141 -9.09 -26.26 -16.36
C ALA A 141 -8.68 -26.56 -17.82
N SER A 142 -7.69 -25.85 -18.38
CA SER A 142 -7.20 -26.15 -19.75
C SER A 142 -6.35 -27.42 -19.80
N ILE A 143 -5.60 -27.75 -18.74
CA ILE A 143 -4.91 -29.05 -18.59
C ILE A 143 -5.94 -30.19 -18.56
N VAL A 144 -6.99 -30.07 -17.75
CA VAL A 144 -8.09 -31.07 -17.69
C VAL A 144 -8.75 -31.23 -19.06
N ALA A 145 -9.10 -30.14 -19.74
CA ALA A 145 -9.70 -30.18 -21.07
C ALA A 145 -8.79 -30.87 -22.10
N TYR A 146 -7.48 -30.60 -22.06
CA TYR A 146 -6.47 -31.27 -22.89
C TYR A 146 -6.41 -32.79 -22.62
N MET A 147 -6.38 -33.21 -21.35
CA MET A 147 -6.35 -34.64 -21.00
C MET A 147 -7.60 -35.38 -21.48
N HIS A 148 -8.79 -34.76 -21.42
CA HIS A 148 -10.04 -35.34 -21.92
C HIS A 148 -10.27 -35.13 -23.43
N SER A 149 -9.32 -34.58 -24.18
CA SER A 149 -9.46 -34.25 -25.61
C SER A 149 -10.69 -33.38 -25.94
N THR A 150 -11.07 -32.48 -25.03
CA THR A 150 -12.22 -31.57 -25.17
C THR A 150 -11.78 -30.13 -25.49
N PRO A 151 -12.58 -29.35 -26.23
CA PRO A 151 -12.25 -27.96 -26.49
C PRO A 151 -12.40 -27.11 -25.22
N TYR A 152 -11.30 -26.50 -24.76
CA TYR A 152 -11.34 -25.55 -23.64
C TYR A 152 -12.03 -24.24 -24.05
N VAL A 153 -13.17 -23.94 -23.45
CA VAL A 153 -13.88 -22.66 -23.64
C VAL A 153 -13.62 -21.75 -22.45
N TYR A 154 -12.99 -20.61 -22.71
CA TYR A 154 -12.69 -19.60 -21.71
C TYR A 154 -13.97 -18.93 -21.17
N ASN A 155 -14.11 -18.87 -19.84
CA ASN A 155 -15.28 -18.27 -19.17
C ASN A 155 -14.92 -16.93 -18.49
N PHE A 156 -15.37 -15.81 -19.09
CA PHE A 156 -15.22 -14.47 -18.52
C PHE A 156 -15.90 -14.32 -17.15
N GLY A 157 -16.97 -15.10 -16.87
CA GLY A 157 -17.65 -15.13 -15.58
C GLY A 157 -16.75 -15.54 -14.43
N THR A 158 -15.76 -16.41 -14.67
CA THR A 158 -14.76 -16.82 -13.65
C THR A 158 -13.90 -15.65 -13.20
N LEU A 159 -13.49 -14.76 -14.12
CA LEU A 159 -12.74 -13.55 -13.79
C LEU A 159 -13.61 -12.56 -13.00
N SER A 160 -14.83 -12.28 -13.47
CA SER A 160 -15.78 -11.40 -12.79
C SER A 160 -16.12 -11.90 -11.38
N PHE A 161 -16.27 -13.21 -11.20
CA PHE A 161 -16.51 -13.82 -9.89
C PHE A 161 -15.29 -13.74 -8.98
N ALA A 162 -14.07 -13.94 -9.50
CA ALA A 162 -12.83 -13.76 -8.73
C ALA A 162 -12.67 -12.31 -8.24
N VAL A 163 -12.89 -11.34 -9.12
CA VAL A 163 -12.91 -9.90 -8.79
C VAL A 163 -13.91 -9.62 -7.68
N PHE A 164 -15.15 -10.12 -7.81
CA PHE A 164 -16.19 -9.92 -6.81
C PHE A 164 -15.83 -10.53 -5.45
N VAL A 165 -15.46 -11.81 -5.40
CA VAL A 165 -15.14 -12.53 -4.14
C VAL A 165 -13.96 -11.89 -3.42
N LEU A 166 -12.87 -11.58 -4.13
CA LEU A 166 -11.65 -11.09 -3.48
C LEU A 166 -11.76 -9.63 -3.04
N TYR A 167 -12.37 -8.74 -3.84
CA TYR A 167 -12.58 -7.36 -3.37
C TYR A 167 -13.69 -7.22 -2.33
N SER A 168 -14.77 -7.99 -2.42
CA SER A 168 -15.78 -8.01 -1.35
C SER A 168 -15.21 -8.60 -0.06
N TYR A 169 -14.32 -9.58 -0.13
CA TYR A 169 -13.58 -10.04 1.04
C TYR A 169 -12.68 -8.94 1.61
N THR A 170 -11.74 -8.40 0.82
CA THR A 170 -10.76 -7.40 1.32
C THR A 170 -11.43 -6.13 1.84
N PHE A 171 -12.27 -5.48 1.04
CA PHE A 171 -12.84 -4.17 1.40
C PHE A 171 -14.19 -4.29 2.11
N GLY A 172 -15.05 -5.22 1.69
CA GLY A 172 -16.37 -5.43 2.29
C GLY A 172 -16.28 -5.99 3.72
N SER A 173 -15.44 -7.01 3.96
CA SER A 173 -15.23 -7.54 5.32
C SER A 173 -14.54 -6.53 6.22
N ALA A 174 -13.56 -5.78 5.69
CA ALA A 174 -12.91 -4.71 6.44
C ALA A 174 -13.92 -3.61 6.86
N LEU A 175 -14.79 -3.19 5.95
CA LEU A 175 -15.87 -2.24 6.24
C LEU A 175 -16.86 -2.79 7.28
N LEU A 176 -17.25 -4.06 7.17
CA LEU A 176 -18.16 -4.73 8.11
C LEU A 176 -17.56 -4.84 9.51
N VAL A 177 -16.30 -5.28 9.63
CA VAL A 177 -15.58 -5.37 10.90
C VAL A 177 -15.35 -3.98 11.50
N TRP A 178 -15.00 -2.99 10.68
CA TRP A 178 -14.91 -1.61 11.12
C TRP A 178 -16.25 -1.09 11.65
N ALA A 179 -17.35 -1.27 10.92
CA ALA A 179 -18.67 -0.82 11.34
C ALA A 179 -19.12 -1.48 12.66
N ALA A 180 -18.91 -2.78 12.80
CA ALA A 180 -19.21 -3.52 14.02
C ALA A 180 -18.36 -3.03 15.21
N THR A 181 -17.04 -2.92 15.05
CA THR A 181 -16.14 -2.44 16.11
C THR A 181 -16.34 -0.97 16.46
N LYS A 182 -16.78 -0.13 15.51
CA LYS A 182 -17.19 1.25 15.75
C LYS A 182 -18.49 1.31 16.56
N TYR A 183 -19.48 0.47 16.24
CA TYR A 183 -20.74 0.34 16.97
C TYR A 183 -20.51 -0.08 18.44
N TYR A 184 -19.58 -1.02 18.68
CA TYR A 184 -19.19 -1.45 20.03
C TYR A 184 -18.11 -0.56 20.69
N GLY A 185 -17.86 0.65 20.18
CA GLY A 185 -17.03 1.65 20.86
C GLY A 185 -15.52 1.45 20.84
N CYS A 186 -14.98 0.51 20.06
CA CYS A 186 -13.52 0.25 19.99
C CYS A 186 -12.72 1.35 19.25
N GLN A 187 -13.43 2.22 18.51
CA GLN A 187 -12.92 3.37 17.76
C GLN A 187 -11.73 3.13 16.79
N PRO A 188 -11.66 2.03 16.00
CA PRO A 188 -10.54 1.83 15.08
C PRO A 188 -10.58 2.74 13.84
N SER A 189 -9.40 2.95 13.26
CA SER A 189 -9.22 3.45 11.90
C SER A 189 -9.71 2.42 10.88
N LEU A 190 -10.57 2.84 9.94
CA LEU A 190 -11.02 1.99 8.83
C LEU A 190 -9.84 1.55 7.97
N LEU A 191 -8.88 2.45 7.72
CA LEU A 191 -7.71 2.15 6.89
C LEU A 191 -6.81 1.10 7.55
N ASN A 192 -6.65 1.11 8.87
CA ASN A 192 -5.85 0.08 9.56
C ASN A 192 -6.48 -1.31 9.36
N ILE A 193 -7.81 -1.42 9.41
CA ILE A 193 -8.54 -2.69 9.16
C ILE A 193 -8.46 -3.09 7.68
N ILE A 194 -8.58 -2.14 6.73
CA ILE A 194 -8.37 -2.40 5.30
C ILE A 194 -6.94 -2.90 5.04
N ASN A 195 -5.93 -2.34 5.71
CA ASN A 195 -4.56 -2.80 5.62
C ASN A 195 -4.40 -4.24 6.16
N MET A 196 -4.99 -4.56 7.31
CA MET A 196 -4.98 -5.93 7.84
C MET A 196 -5.61 -6.93 6.86
N TYR A 197 -6.80 -6.66 6.34
CA TYR A 197 -7.44 -7.54 5.35
C TYR A 197 -6.64 -7.63 4.04
N GLY A 198 -6.19 -6.49 3.51
CA GLY A 198 -5.44 -6.40 2.26
C GLY A 198 -4.10 -7.11 2.30
N TYR A 199 -3.26 -6.87 3.31
CA TYR A 199 -1.98 -7.56 3.45
C TYR A 199 -2.15 -9.04 3.87
N SER A 200 -3.29 -9.44 4.45
CA SER A 200 -3.58 -10.88 4.64
C SER A 200 -3.73 -11.64 3.30
N MET A 201 -4.05 -10.94 2.20
CA MET A 201 -4.10 -11.56 0.86
C MET A 201 -2.73 -12.03 0.36
N THR A 202 -1.61 -11.53 0.89
CA THR A 202 -0.26 -11.90 0.42
C THR A 202 -0.01 -13.41 0.44
N ALA A 203 -0.46 -14.12 1.48
CA ALA A 203 -0.28 -15.57 1.60
C ALA A 203 -1.07 -16.37 0.54
N TRP A 204 -2.14 -15.77 -0.03
CA TRP A 204 -2.94 -16.41 -1.07
C TRP A 204 -2.27 -16.34 -2.45
N VAL A 205 -1.37 -15.38 -2.70
CA VAL A 205 -0.63 -15.28 -3.99
C VAL A 205 0.15 -16.57 -4.34
N PRO A 206 1.07 -17.09 -3.49
CA PRO A 206 1.77 -18.34 -3.81
C PRO A 206 0.84 -19.55 -3.78
N VAL A 207 -0.19 -19.55 -2.92
CA VAL A 207 -1.15 -20.65 -2.80
C VAL A 207 -2.00 -20.79 -4.06
N SER A 208 -2.49 -19.69 -4.63
CA SER A 208 -3.19 -19.67 -5.92
C SER A 208 -2.34 -20.30 -7.02
N ILE A 209 -1.05 -19.99 -7.09
CA ILE A 209 -0.11 -20.54 -8.09
C ILE A 209 0.09 -22.06 -7.87
N LEU A 210 0.29 -22.48 -6.62
CA LEU A 210 0.48 -23.89 -6.28
C LEU A 210 -0.79 -24.74 -6.48
N CYS A 211 -1.98 -24.15 -6.40
CA CYS A 211 -3.26 -24.82 -6.65
C CYS A 211 -3.50 -25.26 -8.11
N VAL A 212 -2.58 -25.00 -9.04
CA VAL A 212 -2.58 -25.63 -10.38
C VAL A 212 -2.32 -27.14 -10.31
N MET A 213 -1.67 -27.63 -9.25
CA MET A 213 -1.30 -29.05 -9.11
C MET A 213 -2.51 -30.01 -9.21
N PRO A 214 -2.37 -31.18 -9.85
CA PRO A 214 -3.50 -32.07 -10.14
C PRO A 214 -4.10 -32.74 -8.90
N TYR A 215 -3.34 -32.83 -7.80
CA TYR A 215 -3.72 -33.56 -6.59
C TYR A 215 -4.67 -32.75 -5.67
N ASP A 216 -5.96 -33.11 -5.60
CA ASP A 216 -6.94 -32.38 -4.77
C ASP A 216 -6.57 -32.33 -3.28
N ILE A 217 -5.97 -33.40 -2.74
CA ILE A 217 -5.49 -33.44 -1.35
C ILE A 217 -4.42 -32.37 -1.08
N VAL A 218 -3.54 -32.09 -2.05
CA VAL A 218 -2.52 -31.05 -1.94
C VAL A 218 -3.16 -29.66 -1.97
N ARG A 219 -4.16 -29.45 -2.84
CA ARG A 219 -4.91 -28.18 -2.90
C ARG A 219 -5.67 -27.91 -1.60
N TRP A 220 -6.30 -28.92 -1.00
CA TRP A 220 -6.90 -28.80 0.34
C TRP A 220 -5.88 -28.43 1.42
N ILE A 221 -4.72 -29.08 1.46
CA ILE A 221 -3.66 -28.77 2.42
C ILE A 221 -3.15 -27.33 2.23
N LEU A 222 -2.92 -26.89 0.98
CA LEU A 222 -2.48 -25.53 0.68
C LEU A 222 -3.50 -24.48 1.13
N VAL A 223 -4.79 -24.68 0.83
CA VAL A 223 -5.88 -23.79 1.29
C VAL A 223 -5.99 -23.79 2.82
N ALA A 224 -5.85 -24.94 3.47
CA ALA A 224 -5.89 -25.04 4.93
C ALA A 224 -4.71 -24.31 5.60
N VAL A 225 -3.50 -24.41 5.04
CA VAL A 225 -2.31 -23.68 5.50
C VAL A 225 -2.48 -22.17 5.27
N ALA A 226 -2.98 -21.75 4.11
CA ALA A 226 -3.28 -20.35 3.78
C ALA A 226 -4.30 -19.77 4.77
N PHE A 227 -5.40 -20.49 4.99
CA PHE A 227 -6.44 -20.14 5.97
C PHE A 227 -5.84 -20.01 7.37
N ALA A 228 -5.09 -21.01 7.86
CA ALA A 228 -4.54 -20.99 9.21
C ALA A 228 -3.56 -19.81 9.43
N LEU A 229 -2.64 -19.58 8.49
CA LEU A 229 -1.67 -18.48 8.55
C LEU A 229 -2.39 -17.11 8.57
N THR A 230 -3.34 -16.90 7.66
CA THR A 230 -4.07 -15.63 7.55
C THR A 230 -5.09 -15.44 8.68
N ALA A 231 -5.68 -16.52 9.20
CA ALA A 231 -6.51 -16.49 10.40
C ALA A 231 -5.70 -16.07 11.63
N VAL A 232 -4.50 -16.65 11.84
CA VAL A 232 -3.61 -16.26 12.95
C VAL A 232 -3.21 -14.79 12.83
N PHE A 233 -2.87 -14.31 11.63
CA PHE A 233 -2.60 -12.90 11.39
C PHE A 233 -3.80 -12.01 11.75
N LEU A 234 -4.99 -12.30 11.22
CA LEU A 234 -6.20 -11.51 11.47
C LEU A 234 -6.60 -11.53 12.95
N ILE A 235 -6.55 -12.71 13.59
CA ILE A 235 -6.85 -12.87 15.03
C ILE A 235 -5.91 -12.02 15.86
N LYS A 236 -4.58 -12.13 15.69
CA LYS A 236 -3.61 -11.38 16.51
C LYS A 236 -3.84 -9.87 16.44
N ASN A 237 -4.06 -9.36 15.22
CA ASN A 237 -4.17 -7.92 14.99
C ASN A 237 -5.54 -7.35 15.35
N LEU A 238 -6.63 -8.02 14.98
CA LEU A 238 -7.97 -7.58 15.33
C LEU A 238 -8.28 -7.82 16.82
N TYR A 239 -7.64 -8.78 17.50
CA TYR A 239 -7.80 -8.98 18.94
C TYR A 239 -7.40 -7.74 19.74
N SER A 240 -6.28 -7.08 19.39
CA SER A 240 -5.84 -5.81 20.00
C SER A 240 -6.93 -4.70 19.95
N ILE A 241 -7.73 -4.70 18.88
CA ILE A 241 -8.82 -3.73 18.69
C ILE A 241 -10.08 -4.18 19.45
N ILE A 242 -10.54 -5.42 19.26
CA ILE A 242 -11.83 -5.88 19.82
C ILE A 242 -11.77 -6.16 21.33
N ALA A 243 -10.59 -6.35 21.91
CA ALA A 243 -10.39 -6.48 23.36
C ALA A 243 -10.69 -5.17 24.13
N ARG A 244 -10.94 -4.06 23.42
CA ARG A 244 -11.43 -2.79 23.99
C ARG A 244 -12.94 -2.82 24.31
N ALA A 245 -13.68 -3.79 23.75
CA ALA A 245 -15.09 -4.04 24.08
C ALA A 245 -15.23 -4.97 25.31
N ASP A 246 -16.46 -5.25 25.73
CA ASP A 246 -16.71 -6.28 26.75
C ASP A 246 -16.38 -7.69 26.23
N ALA A 247 -15.98 -8.58 27.13
CA ALA A 247 -15.49 -9.92 26.78
C ALA A 247 -16.49 -10.81 26.01
N LYS A 248 -17.81 -10.60 26.15
CA LYS A 248 -18.81 -11.35 25.36
C LYS A 248 -18.83 -10.84 23.93
N THR A 249 -18.84 -9.52 23.75
CA THR A 249 -18.78 -8.85 22.45
C THR A 249 -17.47 -9.16 21.71
N SER A 250 -16.31 -9.07 22.38
CA SER A 250 -15.02 -9.42 21.78
C SER A 250 -15.01 -10.85 21.26
N ARG A 251 -15.57 -11.80 22.02
CA ARG A 251 -15.69 -13.21 21.61
C ARG A 251 -16.66 -13.39 20.44
N LEU A 252 -17.79 -12.69 20.43
CA LEU A 252 -18.76 -12.73 19.33
C LEU A 252 -18.14 -12.20 18.02
N LEU A 253 -17.46 -11.06 18.08
CA LEU A 253 -16.76 -10.48 16.93
C LEU A 253 -15.67 -11.42 16.40
N LEU A 254 -14.87 -12.02 17.29
CA LEU A 254 -13.82 -12.98 16.92
C LEU A 254 -14.39 -14.21 16.20
N ILE A 255 -15.51 -14.76 16.68
CA ILE A 255 -16.20 -15.88 16.03
C ILE A 255 -16.74 -15.45 14.66
N GLY A 256 -17.33 -14.26 14.55
CA GLY A 256 -17.82 -13.72 13.27
C GLY A 256 -16.72 -13.54 12.23
N ILE A 257 -15.57 -12.99 12.63
CA ILE A 257 -14.38 -12.83 11.78
C ILE A 257 -13.87 -14.19 11.29
N LEU A 258 -13.68 -15.16 12.19
CA LEU A 258 -13.19 -16.48 11.84
C LEU A 258 -14.16 -17.24 10.93
N PHE A 259 -15.46 -17.11 11.16
CA PHE A 259 -16.51 -17.71 10.33
C PHE A 259 -16.56 -17.09 8.92
N GLY A 260 -16.49 -15.77 8.81
CA GLY A 260 -16.42 -15.08 7.51
C GLY A 260 -15.17 -15.46 6.71
N HIS A 261 -14.02 -15.54 7.38
CA HIS A 261 -12.75 -15.99 6.77
C HIS A 261 -12.80 -17.47 6.34
N ALA A 262 -13.48 -18.33 7.10
CA ALA A 262 -13.70 -19.73 6.71
C ALA A 262 -14.60 -19.85 5.47
N ILE A 263 -15.68 -19.05 5.39
CA ILE A 263 -16.53 -18.97 4.18
C ILE A 263 -15.70 -18.53 2.97
N PHE A 264 -14.84 -17.52 3.12
CA PHE A 264 -13.95 -17.05 2.06
C PHE A 264 -12.99 -18.15 1.58
N ALA A 265 -12.26 -18.81 2.49
CA ALA A 265 -11.34 -19.89 2.14
C ALA A 265 -12.03 -21.08 1.44
N ILE A 266 -13.24 -21.46 1.91
CA ILE A 266 -14.05 -22.51 1.28
C ILE A 266 -14.56 -22.07 -0.10
N THR A 267 -14.96 -20.80 -0.27
CA THR A 267 -15.35 -20.24 -1.57
C THR A 267 -14.18 -20.32 -2.56
N LEU A 268 -12.96 -19.96 -2.14
CA LEU A 268 -11.78 -20.07 -3.00
C LEU A 268 -11.49 -21.53 -3.42
N LYS A 269 -11.55 -22.49 -2.49
CA LYS A 269 -11.42 -23.93 -2.82
C LYS A 269 -12.46 -24.32 -3.88
N LEU A 270 -13.74 -24.16 -3.55
CA LEU A 270 -14.83 -24.75 -4.33
C LEU A 270 -14.97 -24.11 -5.71
N SER A 271 -14.75 -22.79 -5.82
CA SER A 271 -14.96 -22.06 -7.08
C SER A 271 -13.74 -22.00 -8.00
N PHE A 272 -12.50 -22.11 -7.49
CA PHE A 272 -11.28 -21.93 -8.29
C PHE A 272 -10.28 -23.09 -8.23
N TYR A 273 -10.27 -23.86 -7.13
CA TYR A 273 -9.27 -24.92 -6.89
C TYR A 273 -9.87 -26.33 -6.82
N SER A 274 -11.04 -26.54 -7.43
CA SER A 274 -11.77 -27.82 -7.40
C SER A 274 -11.79 -28.56 -8.75
N ASN A 275 -10.85 -28.29 -9.64
CA ASN A 275 -10.71 -28.97 -10.92
C ASN A 275 -10.49 -30.48 -10.72
N ASP A 276 -11.27 -31.31 -11.40
CA ASP A 276 -11.13 -32.77 -11.30
C ASP A 276 -10.10 -33.28 -12.32
N PHE A 277 -9.11 -34.02 -11.82
CA PHE A 277 -8.06 -34.67 -12.60
C PHE A 277 -8.13 -36.20 -12.48
N ARG A 278 -9.11 -36.75 -11.77
CA ARG A 278 -9.15 -38.17 -11.38
C ARG A 278 -9.58 -39.07 -12.52
N ASP A 279 -10.52 -38.62 -13.34
CA ASP A 279 -11.05 -39.40 -14.46
C ASP A 279 -10.01 -39.57 -15.58
N ALA A 280 -9.23 -38.52 -15.84
CA ALA A 280 -8.17 -38.49 -16.85
C ALA A 280 -7.03 -39.50 -16.62
N ALA A 281 -6.86 -40.01 -15.40
CA ALA A 281 -5.81 -40.99 -15.09
C ALA A 281 -6.19 -42.43 -15.47
N ASN A 282 -7.47 -42.73 -15.64
CA ASN A 282 -7.97 -44.09 -15.94
C ASN A 282 -8.11 -44.37 -17.45
N ASP A 283 -8.18 -43.32 -18.29
CA ASP A 283 -8.34 -43.43 -19.74
C ASP A 283 -6.99 -43.57 -20.49
N THR A 284 -5.96 -44.18 -19.89
CA THR A 284 -4.71 -44.48 -20.61
C THR A 284 -4.92 -45.70 -21.52
N PRO A 285 -4.87 -45.58 -22.86
CA PRO A 285 -5.01 -46.73 -23.72
C PRO A 285 -3.74 -47.58 -23.67
N THR A 286 -3.89 -48.83 -23.26
CA THR A 286 -2.85 -49.89 -23.32
C THR A 286 -2.71 -50.44 -24.74
#